data_AF-A0A1G8IGP1-F1
#
_entry.id   AF-A0A1G8IGP1-F1
#
_cell.length_a   1.000
_cell.length_b   1.000
_cell.length_c   1.000
_cell.angle_alpha   90.00
_cell.angle_beta   90.00
_cell.angle_gamma   90.00
#
_symmetry.space_group_name_H-M   'P 1'
#
loop_
_entity.id
_entity.type
_entity.pdbx_description
1 polymer ?
#
loop_
_entity_poly.entity_id
_entity_poly.type
_entity_poly.pdbx_seq_one_letter_code
_entity_poly.pdbx_strand_id
1 'polypeptide(L)'
;MPIGLTELLILLAIVLILAVLLAVLRRNALSRANALPIPLLVPPADLRQRVESLLRSGQKLHALKLIRAETGLGLREAKYLADAVETGATWNFPQGPPRHDLASRVRELKEAGHVGQAVHVVCWETGMEPDDARRFVDAL
;
A
#
# COMPACT_ATOMS: atom_id res chain seq x y z
N MET A 1 43.18 38.58 -4.86
CA MET A 1 43.85 37.32 -5.26
C MET A 1 42.87 36.56 -6.12
N PRO A 2 43.20 36.23 -7.38
CA PRO A 2 42.25 35.56 -8.26
C PRO A 2 41.95 34.16 -7.70
N ILE A 3 40.68 33.85 -7.53
CA ILE A 3 40.20 32.53 -7.12
C ILE A 3 40.69 31.55 -8.18
N GLY A 4 41.52 30.59 -7.79
CA GLY A 4 42.07 29.61 -8.72
C GLY A 4 40.97 28.74 -9.32
N LEU A 5 41.14 28.31 -10.57
CA LEU A 5 40.19 27.41 -11.24
C LEU A 5 39.92 26.12 -10.42
N THR A 6 40.93 25.70 -9.65
CA THR A 6 40.84 24.61 -8.67
C THR A 6 39.88 24.90 -7.51
N GLU A 7 39.90 26.12 -6.94
CA GLU A 7 38.98 26.50 -5.86
C GLU A 7 37.53 26.57 -6.35
N LEU A 8 37.32 27.04 -7.58
CA LEU A 8 35.99 27.06 -8.20
C LEU A 8 35.44 25.63 -8.40
N LEU A 9 36.28 24.70 -8.83
CA LEU A 9 35.90 23.29 -8.98
C LEU A 9 35.59 22.62 -7.64
N ILE A 10 36.38 22.91 -6.60
CA ILE A 10 36.14 22.39 -5.25
C ILE A 10 34.82 22.92 -4.69
N LEU A 11 34.56 24.22 -4.83
CA LEU A 11 33.30 24.82 -4.38
C LEU A 11 32.10 24.25 -5.15
N LEU A 12 32.22 24.07 -6.46
CA LEU A 12 31.17 23.45 -7.28
C LEU A 12 30.87 22.02 -6.80
N ALA A 13 31.91 21.22 -6.53
CA ALA A 13 31.76 19.85 -6.05
C ALA A 13 31.08 19.81 -4.66
N ILE A 14 31.47 20.70 -3.74
CA ILE A 14 30.87 20.79 -2.40
C ILE A 14 29.39 21.16 -2.49
N VAL A 15 29.04 22.15 -3.32
CA VAL A 15 27.64 22.56 -3.52
C VAL A 15 26.82 21.42 -4.11
N LEU A 16 27.37 20.67 -5.07
CA LEU A 16 26.70 19.52 -5.67
C LEU A 16 26.47 18.41 -4.64
N ILE A 17 27.50 18.07 -3.85
CA ILE A 17 27.42 17.07 -2.79
C ILE A 17 26.39 17.49 -1.73
N LEU A 18 26.40 18.75 -1.30
CA LEU A 18 25.46 19.28 -0.32
C LEU A 18 24.02 19.26 -0.86
N ALA A 19 23.81 19.63 -2.12
CA ALA A 19 22.49 19.58 -2.76
C ALA A 19 21.95 18.14 -2.85
N VAL A 20 22.80 17.19 -3.24
CA VAL A 20 22.46 15.75 -3.29
C VAL A 20 22.16 15.23 -1.88
N LEU A 21 22.99 15.56 -0.89
CA LEU A 21 22.80 15.15 0.50
C LEU A 21 21.47 15.68 1.06
N LEU A 22 21.17 16.96 0.85
CA LEU A 22 19.90 17.56 1.26
C LEU A 22 18.70 16.92 0.55
N ALA A 23 18.83 16.57 -0.74
CA ALA A 23 17.78 15.87 -1.48
C ALA A 23 17.53 14.45 -0.93
N VAL A 24 18.57 13.72 -0.55
CA VAL A 24 18.47 12.39 0.07
C VAL A 24 17.88 12.47 1.48
N LEU A 25 18.28 13.46 2.28
CA LEU A 25 17.76 13.68 3.63
C LEU A 25 16.27 14.05 3.62
N ARG A 26 15.82 14.89 2.67
CA ARG A 26 14.39 15.20 2.49
C ARG A 26 13.55 13.99 2.10
N ARG A 27 14.12 13.07 1.30
CA ARG A 27 13.43 11.83 0.90
C ARG A 27 13.21 10.88 2.08
N ASN A 28 14.10 10.87 3.07
CA ASN A 28 14.03 9.96 4.21
C ASN A 28 13.12 10.46 5.35
N ALA A 29 12.95 11.78 5.49
CA ALA A 29 12.22 12.38 6.62
C ALA A 29 10.68 12.34 6.50
N LEU A 30 10.12 12.21 5.28
CA LEU A 30 8.67 12.22 5.08
C LEU A 30 7.98 10.87 5.33
N SER A 31 8.74 9.80 5.59
CA SER A 31 8.18 8.45 5.75
C SER A 31 7.82 8.05 7.18
N ARG A 32 8.13 8.88 8.20
CA ARG A 32 7.85 8.56 9.61
C ARG A 32 6.71 9.34 10.25
N ALA A 33 6.17 10.37 9.60
CA ALA A 33 5.21 11.29 10.23
C ALA A 33 3.74 10.89 10.12
N ASN A 34 3.38 9.73 9.55
CA ASN A 34 1.98 9.38 9.28
C ASN A 34 1.30 8.48 10.33
N ALA A 35 1.81 8.43 11.56
CA ALA A 35 1.14 7.75 12.65
C ALA A 35 0.17 8.69 13.40
N LEU A 36 -1.12 8.58 13.05
CA LEU A 36 -2.37 8.94 13.77
C LEU A 36 -2.90 10.39 13.67
N PRO A 37 -4.24 10.66 13.72
CA PRO A 37 -5.41 9.78 13.91
C PRO A 37 -6.48 9.84 12.78
N ILE A 38 -7.36 8.84 12.76
CA ILE A 38 -8.44 8.57 11.80
C ILE A 38 -9.65 9.52 12.00
N PRO A 39 -10.21 10.11 10.91
CA PRO A 39 -11.63 10.44 10.85
C PRO A 39 -12.36 9.50 9.87
N LEU A 40 -13.38 8.86 10.41
CA LEU A 40 -14.33 8.00 9.76
C LEU A 40 -15.16 8.71 8.67
N LEU A 41 -15.55 7.93 7.66
CA LEU A 41 -16.75 8.06 6.83
C LEU A 41 -16.73 9.10 5.69
N VAL A 42 -16.77 8.55 4.47
CA VAL A 42 -17.03 9.19 3.16
C VAL A 42 -15.83 9.96 2.58
N PRO A 43 -15.18 9.46 1.50
CA PRO A 43 -14.27 10.31 0.75
C PRO A 43 -15.09 11.50 0.23
N PRO A 44 -14.66 12.74 0.46
CA PRO A 44 -15.32 13.88 -0.18
C PRO A 44 -15.37 13.60 -1.68
N ALA A 45 -16.48 13.87 -2.35
CA ALA A 45 -16.62 13.65 -3.81
C ALA A 45 -15.45 14.28 -4.60
N ASP A 46 -14.84 15.30 -4.01
CA ASP A 46 -13.60 15.95 -4.43
C ASP A 46 -12.41 14.99 -4.63
N LEU A 47 -12.28 13.95 -3.80
CA LEU A 47 -11.14 13.01 -3.86
C LEU A 47 -11.14 12.25 -5.18
N ARG A 48 -12.29 11.69 -5.59
CA ARG A 48 -12.42 10.96 -6.86
C ARG A 48 -12.08 11.87 -8.04
N GLN A 49 -12.60 13.09 -8.05
CA GLN A 49 -12.36 14.06 -9.12
C GLN A 49 -10.88 14.48 -9.19
N ARG A 50 -10.23 14.70 -8.03
CA ARG A 50 -8.79 15.00 -7.96
C ARG A 50 -7.95 13.83 -8.45
N VAL A 51 -8.26 12.61 -8.02
CA VAL A 51 -7.59 11.38 -8.48
C VAL A 51 -7.74 11.21 -9.99
N GLU A 52 -8.94 11.40 -10.51
CA GLU A 52 -9.23 11.32 -11.95
C GLU A 52 -8.43 12.36 -12.74
N SER A 53 -8.37 13.61 -12.27
CA SER A 53 -7.55 14.65 -12.91
C SER A 53 -6.06 14.28 -12.97
N LEU A 54 -5.54 13.69 -11.88
CA LEU A 54 -4.15 13.24 -11.78
C LEU A 54 -3.88 12.06 -12.72
N LEU A 55 -4.81 11.11 -12.83
CA LEU A 55 -4.70 9.97 -13.73
C LEU A 55 -4.75 10.42 -15.21
N ARG A 56 -5.68 11.31 -15.58
CA ARG A 56 -5.74 11.89 -16.94
C ARG A 56 -4.47 12.65 -17.31
N SER A 57 -3.81 13.28 -16.34
CA SER A 57 -2.53 13.97 -16.54
C SER A 57 -1.31 13.05 -16.58
N GLY A 58 -1.49 11.72 -16.52
CA GLY A 58 -0.41 10.73 -16.49
C GLY A 58 0.33 10.64 -15.14
N GLN A 59 -0.15 11.33 -14.09
CA GLN A 59 0.49 11.41 -12.78
C GLN A 59 0.02 10.31 -11.82
N LYS A 60 0.07 9.04 -12.25
CA LYS A 60 -0.44 7.89 -11.49
C LYS A 60 0.15 7.76 -10.08
N LEU A 61 1.44 8.08 -9.91
CA LEU A 61 2.07 8.06 -8.59
C LEU A 61 1.52 9.14 -7.64
N HIS A 62 1.16 10.32 -8.16
CA HIS A 62 0.57 11.39 -7.35
C HIS A 62 -0.87 11.04 -6.96
N ALA A 63 -1.65 10.47 -7.89
CA ALA A 63 -2.95 9.92 -7.58
C ALA A 63 -2.87 8.88 -6.45
N LEU A 64 -1.91 7.96 -6.54
CA LEU A 64 -1.70 6.93 -5.53
C LEU A 64 -1.32 7.50 -4.16
N LYS A 65 -0.47 8.52 -4.13
CA LYS A 65 -0.12 9.24 -2.89
C LYS A 65 -1.32 9.95 -2.28
N LEU A 66 -2.13 10.62 -3.11
CA LEU A 66 -3.34 11.32 -2.67
C LEU A 66 -4.34 10.34 -2.05
N ILE A 67 -4.58 9.20 -2.70
CA ILE A 67 -5.45 8.15 -2.17
C ILE A 67 -4.97 7.70 -0.80
N ARG A 68 -3.68 7.38 -0.66
CA ARG A 68 -3.12 6.92 0.62
C ARG A 68 -3.18 7.98 1.73
N ALA A 69 -2.95 9.24 1.39
CA ALA A 69 -2.99 10.34 2.35
C ALA A 69 -4.40 10.58 2.90
N GLU A 70 -5.41 10.52 2.03
CA GLU A 70 -6.80 10.85 2.38
C GLU A 70 -7.59 9.67 2.93
N THR A 71 -7.22 8.44 2.55
CA THR A 71 -7.98 7.22 2.91
C THR A 71 -7.26 6.35 3.94
N GLY A 72 -5.97 6.59 4.18
CA GLY A 72 -5.14 5.73 5.05
C GLY A 72 -4.87 4.33 4.49
N LEU A 73 -5.27 4.05 3.25
CA LEU A 73 -5.11 2.74 2.64
C LEU A 73 -3.65 2.32 2.42
N GLY A 74 -3.42 1.01 2.45
CA GLY A 74 -2.17 0.40 2.05
C GLY A 74 -1.88 0.64 0.56
N LEU A 75 -0.64 0.37 0.15
CA LEU A 75 -0.20 0.61 -1.23
C LEU A 75 -1.00 -0.23 -2.24
N ARG A 76 -1.37 -1.46 -1.87
CA ARG A 76 -2.12 -2.39 -2.71
C ARG A 76 -3.55 -1.89 -2.93
N GLU A 77 -4.21 -1.49 -1.86
CA GLU A 77 -5.57 -0.98 -1.84
C GLU A 77 -5.67 0.36 -2.58
N ALA A 78 -4.69 1.24 -2.37
CA ALA A 78 -4.64 2.50 -3.09
C ALA A 78 -4.44 2.31 -4.59
N LYS A 79 -3.65 1.30 -5.00
CA LYS A 79 -3.42 0.97 -6.41
C LYS A 79 -4.71 0.46 -7.04
N TYR A 80 -5.43 -0.40 -6.34
CA TYR A 80 -6.72 -0.90 -6.78
C TYR A 80 -7.72 0.24 -7.03
N LEU A 81 -7.81 1.23 -6.12
CA LEU A 81 -8.66 2.40 -6.32
C LEU A 81 -8.24 3.25 -7.53
N ALA A 82 -6.95 3.48 -7.71
CA ALA A 82 -6.45 4.22 -8.86
C ALA A 82 -6.74 3.49 -10.19
N ASP A 83 -6.52 2.18 -10.22
CA ASP A 83 -6.81 1.34 -11.39
C ASP A 83 -8.33 1.31 -11.70
N ALA A 84 -9.19 1.30 -10.66
CA ALA A 84 -10.65 1.36 -10.82
C ALA A 84 -11.13 2.68 -11.45
N VAL A 85 -10.54 3.82 -11.06
CA VAL A 85 -10.86 5.12 -11.70
C VAL A 85 -10.37 5.15 -13.15
N GLU A 86 -9.19 4.60 -13.43
CA GLU A 86 -8.61 4.56 -14.77
C GLU A 86 -9.45 3.71 -15.74
N THR A 87 -10.06 2.63 -15.25
CA THR A 87 -10.96 1.76 -16.03
C THR A 87 -12.42 2.22 -16.03
N GLY A 88 -12.75 3.34 -15.35
CA GLY A 88 -14.13 3.82 -15.23
C GLY A 88 -15.03 2.92 -14.38
N ALA A 89 -14.44 1.99 -13.62
CA ALA A 89 -15.15 1.18 -12.66
C ALA A 89 -15.66 2.02 -11.49
N THR A 90 -16.60 1.47 -10.73
CA THR A 90 -17.15 2.12 -9.55
C THR A 90 -16.03 2.39 -8.54
N TRP A 91 -16.01 3.60 -7.97
CA TRP A 91 -15.12 3.94 -6.84
C TRP A 91 -15.60 3.16 -5.62
N ASN A 92 -15.18 1.91 -5.53
CA ASN A 92 -15.43 1.07 -4.38
C ASN A 92 -14.14 0.94 -3.61
N PHE A 93 -14.18 1.27 -2.32
CA PHE A 93 -13.05 0.99 -1.46
C PHE A 93 -12.80 -0.51 -1.50
N PRO A 94 -11.57 -0.95 -1.81
CA PRO A 94 -11.20 -2.30 -1.50
C PRO A 94 -11.33 -2.42 0.01
N GLN A 95 -12.46 -2.96 0.44
CA GLN A 95 -12.46 -3.88 1.54
C GLN A 95 -11.27 -4.77 1.20
N GLY A 96 -10.19 -4.78 2.01
CA GLY A 96 -9.17 -5.82 1.85
C GLY A 96 -9.87 -7.18 1.71
N PRO A 97 -9.21 -8.22 1.14
CA PRO A 97 -9.85 -9.55 1.05
C PRO A 97 -10.58 -9.74 2.37
N PRO A 98 -11.92 -9.92 2.35
CA PRO A 98 -12.68 -9.72 3.58
C PRO A 98 -11.92 -10.54 4.59
N ARG A 99 -11.68 -9.99 5.78
CA ARG A 99 -11.19 -10.84 6.87
C ARG A 99 -12.33 -11.80 7.23
N HIS A 100 -12.84 -12.56 6.24
CA HIS A 100 -13.34 -13.89 6.35
C HIS A 100 -12.43 -14.52 7.37
N ASP A 101 -13.02 -14.71 8.54
CA ASP A 101 -12.40 -15.45 9.60
C ASP A 101 -11.78 -16.73 9.02
N LEU A 102 -10.78 -17.25 9.73
CA LEU A 102 -10.12 -18.49 9.31
C LEU A 102 -11.13 -19.58 8.96
N ALA A 103 -12.25 -19.66 9.68
CA ALA A 103 -13.32 -20.63 9.44
C ALA A 103 -13.98 -20.47 8.06
N SER A 104 -14.32 -19.26 7.64
CA SER A 104 -14.95 -18.98 6.35
C SER A 104 -14.03 -19.36 5.19
N ARG A 105 -12.74 -19.02 5.30
CA ARG A 105 -11.72 -19.41 4.31
C ARG A 105 -11.54 -20.93 4.25
N VAL A 106 -11.57 -21.59 5.40
CA VAL A 106 -11.48 -23.05 5.49
C VAL A 106 -12.72 -23.72 4.88
N ARG A 107 -13.92 -23.16 5.10
CA ARG A 107 -15.16 -23.67 4.51
C ARG A 107 -15.14 -23.56 2.99
N GLU A 108 -14.74 -22.42 2.45
CA GLU A 108 -14.62 -22.23 1.00
C GLU A 108 -13.64 -23.23 0.37
N LEU A 109 -12.46 -23.45 0.99
CA LEU A 109 -11.50 -24.43 0.51
C LEU A 109 -12.03 -25.87 0.61
N LYS A 110 -12.83 -26.19 1.64
CA LYS A 110 -13.48 -27.50 1.79
C LYS A 110 -14.55 -27.71 0.71
N GLU A 111 -15.40 -26.71 0.47
CA GLU A 111 -16.44 -26.72 -0.57
C GLU A 111 -15.83 -26.83 -1.97
N ALA A 112 -14.68 -26.21 -2.20
CA ALA A 112 -13.91 -26.34 -3.44
C ALA A 112 -13.16 -27.70 -3.58
N GLY A 113 -13.25 -28.59 -2.58
CA GLY A 113 -12.57 -29.88 -2.56
C GLY A 113 -11.06 -29.80 -2.26
N HIS A 114 -10.54 -28.62 -1.93
CA HIS A 114 -9.14 -28.35 -1.62
C HIS A 114 -8.81 -28.59 -0.14
N VAL A 115 -9.24 -29.73 0.41
CA VAL A 115 -9.12 -30.05 1.84
C VAL A 115 -7.68 -30.01 2.33
N GLY A 116 -6.71 -30.47 1.53
CA GLY A 116 -5.28 -30.40 1.87
C GLY A 116 -4.77 -28.96 2.04
N GLN A 117 -5.27 -28.02 1.23
CA GLN A 117 -4.93 -26.60 1.35
C GLN A 117 -5.58 -25.99 2.59
N ALA A 118 -6.81 -26.37 2.92
CA ALA A 118 -7.49 -25.92 4.13
C ALA A 118 -6.72 -26.30 5.40
N VAL A 119 -6.22 -27.54 5.48
CA VAL A 119 -5.39 -28.02 6.61
C VAL A 119 -4.10 -27.20 6.74
N HIS A 120 -3.39 -26.97 5.63
CA HIS A 120 -2.17 -26.18 5.63
C HIS A 120 -2.40 -24.74 6.11
N VAL A 121 -3.50 -24.11 5.69
CA VAL A 121 -3.85 -22.74 6.13
C VAL A 121 -4.08 -22.70 7.64
N VAL A 122 -4.82 -23.68 8.19
CA VAL A 122 -5.07 -23.78 9.64
C VAL A 122 -3.76 -23.97 10.39
N CYS A 123 -2.90 -24.90 9.96
CA CYS A 123 -1.61 -25.15 10.61
C CYS A 123 -0.73 -23.89 10.63
N TRP A 124 -0.62 -23.19 9.49
CA TRP A 124 0.27 -22.03 9.36
C TRP A 124 -0.22 -20.84 10.20
N GLU A 125 -1.54 -20.61 10.27
CA GLU A 125 -2.08 -19.47 11.01
C GLU A 125 -2.23 -19.72 12.52
N THR A 126 -2.47 -20.96 12.95
CA THR A 126 -2.77 -21.28 14.36
C THR A 126 -1.64 -22.01 15.09
N GLY A 127 -0.68 -22.57 14.35
CA GLY A 127 0.35 -23.46 14.90
C GLY A 127 -0.17 -24.85 15.27
N MET A 128 -1.40 -25.18 14.91
CA MET A 128 -2.05 -26.47 15.18
C MET A 128 -1.40 -27.59 14.34
N GLU A 129 -1.25 -28.78 14.92
CA GLU A 129 -0.69 -29.93 14.19
C GLU A 129 -1.62 -30.41 13.06
N PRO A 130 -1.08 -31.07 12.02
CA PRO A 130 -1.84 -31.45 10.83
C PRO A 130 -3.09 -32.29 11.11
N ASP A 131 -3.00 -33.23 12.05
CA ASP A 131 -4.13 -34.10 12.41
C ASP A 131 -5.24 -33.34 13.14
N ASP A 132 -4.89 -32.42 14.04
CA ASP A 132 -5.86 -31.58 14.74
C ASP A 132 -6.47 -30.52 13.82
N ALA A 133 -5.66 -29.96 12.92
CA ALA A 133 -6.13 -29.07 11.86
C ALA A 133 -7.09 -29.81 10.90
N ARG A 134 -6.83 -31.08 10.58
CA ARG A 134 -7.74 -31.89 9.78
C ARG A 134 -9.08 -32.10 10.47
N ARG A 135 -9.07 -32.42 11.77
CA ARG A 135 -10.30 -32.52 12.58
C ARG A 135 -11.08 -31.21 12.60
N PHE A 136 -10.39 -30.09 12.72
CA PHE A 136 -11.01 -28.76 12.66
C PHE A 136 -11.69 -28.51 11.30
N VAL A 137 -11.00 -28.80 10.19
CA VAL A 137 -11.56 -28.65 8.83
C VAL A 137 -12.75 -29.60 8.61
N ASP A 138 -12.66 -30.84 9.07
CA ASP A 138 -13.73 -31.83 8.91
C ASP A 138 -14.99 -31.45 9.71
N ALA A 139 -14.83 -30.78 10.86
CA ALA A 139 -15.92 -30.28 11.70
C ALA A 139 -16.63 -29.02 11.16
N LEU A 140 -16.10 -28.40 10.10
CA LEU A 140 -16.48 -27.06 9.62
C LEU A 140 -17.53 -27.02 8.51
#